data_AF-A0A8J9VSC2-F1
#
_entry.id   AF-A0A8J9VSC2-F1
#
_cell.length_a   1.000
_cell.length_b   1.000
_cell.length_c   1.000
_cell.angle_alpha   90.00
_cell.angle_beta   90.00
_cell.angle_gamma   90.00
#
_symmetry.space_group_name_H-M   'P 1'
#
loop_
_entity.id
_entity.type
_entity.pdbx_description
1 polymer ?
#
loop_
_entity_poly.entity_id
_entity_poly.type
_entity_poly.pdbx_seq_one_letter_code
_entity_poly.pdbx_strand_id
1 'polypeptide(L)'
;MDIKSETSCEPMDIDLSSHSVSAMDISNVDRSFDISPVTIKKENTVDDCNVKDSYLNIKRLSINKLIEEQKQHTNNSKRWICKLLTCVIVLYLSVIFHQFTQFKCNENLNFNLIKDTLQSKLYGQTAAVDSLIKALEAEVTGKLIILYGGTGVGKTYTASLILENLLEYSNVYHYTMPSFLQTSFDFMFGLSFCESSLVVVDDLNRQDILNIENHIITLVKKSEELSKKITILLLYNCDTMDEHYFKKCDHDFVQRLNQTLGNVGIIKYFIKFESLSEEHLRLCIANELSNRKLSETDIFKIVKNFNVGLDGCKGVYQKMKYLNVI
;
A
#
# COMPACT_ATOMS: atom_id res chain seq x y z
N MET A 1 -6.78 -18.53 -47.65
CA MET A 1 -8.05 -19.02 -47.08
C MET A 1 -7.66 -20.08 -46.08
N ASP A 2 -7.57 -19.69 -44.81
CA ASP A 2 -7.45 -20.61 -43.68
C ASP A 2 -8.13 -19.94 -42.49
N ILE A 3 -9.16 -20.62 -41.98
CA ILE A 3 -10.04 -20.20 -40.90
C ILE A 3 -9.35 -20.62 -39.60
N LYS A 4 -9.03 -19.66 -38.73
CA LYS A 4 -8.65 -19.93 -37.33
C LYS A 4 -9.72 -19.37 -36.42
N SER A 5 -10.27 -20.27 -35.59
CA SER A 5 -11.34 -20.00 -34.62
C SER A 5 -10.84 -19.14 -33.47
N GLU A 6 -11.54 -18.05 -33.23
CA GLU A 6 -11.45 -17.22 -32.05
C GLU A 6 -11.99 -17.98 -30.83
N THR A 7 -11.18 -18.06 -29.77
CA THR A 7 -11.67 -18.36 -28.41
C THR A 7 -11.62 -17.05 -27.64
N SER A 8 -12.75 -16.35 -27.69
CA SER A 8 -13.09 -15.24 -26.81
C SER A 8 -13.39 -15.81 -25.42
N CYS A 9 -12.60 -15.41 -24.42
CA CYS A 9 -13.00 -15.52 -23.02
C CYS A 9 -13.35 -14.11 -22.54
N GLU A 10 -14.65 -13.82 -22.44
CA GLU A 10 -15.16 -12.68 -21.68
C GLU A 10 -14.93 -12.92 -20.19
N PRO A 11 -14.47 -11.91 -19.42
CA PRO A 11 -14.51 -11.97 -17.97
C PRO A 11 -15.94 -11.78 -17.48
N MET A 12 -16.39 -12.63 -16.55
CA MET A 12 -17.67 -12.47 -15.87
C MET A 12 -17.68 -11.20 -15.03
N ASP A 13 -18.68 -10.35 -15.26
CA ASP A 13 -19.07 -9.26 -14.37
C ASP A 13 -19.59 -9.84 -13.04
N ILE A 14 -18.94 -9.48 -11.93
CA ILE A 14 -19.51 -9.65 -10.60
C ILE A 14 -20.04 -8.28 -10.18
N ASP A 15 -21.33 -8.08 -10.40
CA ASP A 15 -22.12 -7.01 -9.78
C ASP A 15 -22.23 -7.28 -8.28
N LEU A 16 -21.51 -6.51 -7.46
CA LEU A 16 -21.86 -6.32 -6.05
C LEU A 16 -22.30 -4.87 -5.85
N SER A 17 -23.48 -4.57 -6.38
CA SER A 17 -24.23 -3.41 -5.95
C SER A 17 -24.86 -3.68 -4.58
N SER A 18 -24.50 -2.79 -3.66
CA SER A 18 -25.09 -2.58 -2.36
C SER A 18 -26.58 -2.24 -2.44
N HIS A 19 -27.39 -2.92 -1.60
CA HIS A 19 -28.37 -2.37 -0.66
C HIS A 19 -29.56 -3.31 -0.47
N SER A 20 -29.76 -3.81 0.75
CA SER A 20 -31.06 -3.76 1.43
C SER A 20 -30.86 -4.14 2.90
N VAL A 21 -30.86 -3.11 3.73
CA VAL A 21 -31.15 -3.18 5.15
C VAL A 21 -32.61 -3.62 5.28
N SER A 22 -32.88 -4.74 5.94
CA SER A 22 -34.15 -4.92 6.63
C SER A 22 -33.86 -5.24 8.09
N ALA A 23 -34.16 -4.24 8.91
CA ALA A 23 -34.34 -4.38 10.34
C ALA A 23 -35.37 -5.49 10.59
N MET A 24 -35.02 -6.44 11.48
CA MET A 24 -36.02 -7.24 12.17
C MET A 24 -35.96 -6.85 13.63
N ASP A 25 -36.95 -6.04 14.01
CA ASP A 25 -37.37 -5.77 15.38
C ASP A 25 -37.69 -7.08 16.10
N ILE A 26 -37.02 -7.33 17.23
CA ILE A 26 -37.62 -8.08 18.33
C ILE A 26 -37.40 -7.28 19.60
N SER A 27 -38.51 -6.82 20.14
CA SER A 27 -38.66 -6.01 21.34
C SER A 27 -37.99 -6.63 22.57
N ASN A 28 -37.07 -5.87 23.18
CA ASN A 28 -36.69 -6.06 24.57
C ASN A 28 -37.84 -5.59 25.47
N VAL A 29 -38.51 -6.53 26.13
CA VAL A 29 -39.40 -6.24 27.25
C VAL A 29 -38.61 -6.50 28.54
N ASP A 30 -38.25 -5.41 29.21
CA ASP A 30 -37.81 -5.41 30.60
C ASP A 30 -38.85 -6.08 31.49
N ARG A 31 -38.48 -7.20 32.13
CA ARG A 31 -39.12 -7.67 33.36
C ARG A 31 -38.07 -8.23 34.31
N SER A 32 -37.68 -7.37 35.24
CA SER A 32 -37.20 -7.74 36.57
C SER A 32 -38.18 -8.73 37.22
N PHE A 33 -37.71 -9.93 37.56
CA PHE A 33 -38.42 -10.80 38.50
C PHE A 33 -37.45 -11.36 39.53
N ASP A 34 -37.56 -10.78 40.72
CA ASP A 34 -37.13 -11.33 41.99
C ASP A 34 -37.71 -12.73 42.20
N ILE A 35 -36.84 -13.70 42.44
CA ILE A 35 -37.24 -15.02 42.91
C ILE A 35 -37.27 -14.98 44.45
N SER A 36 -38.48 -14.81 44.98
CA SER A 36 -38.80 -15.00 46.40
C SER A 36 -38.91 -16.50 46.76
N PRO A 37 -38.67 -16.89 48.02
CA PRO A 37 -38.61 -18.29 48.43
C PRO A 37 -40.01 -18.90 48.60
N VAL A 38 -40.20 -20.10 48.06
CA VAL A 38 -41.43 -20.88 48.24
C VAL A 38 -41.41 -21.55 49.62
N THR A 39 -42.33 -21.11 50.47
CA THR A 39 -42.72 -21.70 51.75
C THR A 39 -43.54 -22.97 51.52
N ILE A 40 -42.98 -24.14 51.87
CA ILE A 40 -43.72 -25.40 51.92
C ILE A 40 -44.32 -25.56 53.31
N LYS A 41 -45.65 -25.74 53.34
CA LYS A 41 -46.50 -25.92 54.52
C LYS A 41 -46.04 -27.13 55.35
N LYS A 42 -45.95 -26.93 56.67
CA LYS A 42 -45.99 -27.99 57.69
C LYS A 42 -47.41 -28.50 57.83
N GLU A 43 -47.57 -29.82 57.77
CA GLU A 43 -48.75 -30.52 58.23
C GLU A 43 -48.36 -31.46 59.39
N ASN A 44 -49.29 -31.60 60.34
CA ASN A 44 -49.04 -32.05 61.70
C ASN A 44 -48.88 -33.57 61.84
N THR A 45 -48.12 -33.91 62.88
CA THR A 45 -47.97 -35.22 63.53
C THR A 45 -49.28 -35.86 63.96
N VAL A 46 -49.35 -37.20 63.96
CA VAL A 46 -49.67 -38.07 65.12
C VAL A 46 -49.63 -39.55 64.71
N ASP A 47 -49.01 -40.34 65.58
CA ASP A 47 -49.07 -41.78 65.90
C ASP A 47 -48.63 -42.91 64.94
N ASP A 48 -47.54 -43.55 65.40
CA ASP A 48 -47.44 -44.97 65.78
C ASP A 48 -47.62 -46.06 64.70
N CYS A 49 -46.51 -46.71 64.33
CA CYS A 49 -46.35 -48.17 64.45
C CYS A 49 -44.98 -48.63 63.89
N ASN A 50 -44.28 -49.41 64.72
CA ASN A 50 -43.16 -50.27 64.37
C ASN A 50 -43.44 -51.14 63.12
N VAL A 51 -42.63 -51.00 62.06
CA VAL A 51 -42.42 -52.09 61.08
C VAL A 51 -40.94 -52.15 60.69
N LYS A 52 -40.40 -53.37 60.78
CA LYS A 52 -39.01 -53.77 60.67
C LYS A 52 -38.32 -53.29 59.39
N ASP A 53 -37.17 -52.64 59.56
CA ASP A 53 -36.16 -52.44 58.53
C ASP A 53 -35.62 -53.79 58.03
N SER A 54 -36.06 -54.19 56.85
CA SER A 54 -35.37 -55.18 56.03
C SER A 54 -34.29 -54.48 55.21
N TYR A 55 -33.05 -54.74 55.60
CA TYR A 55 -31.83 -54.31 54.92
C TYR A 55 -31.88 -54.58 53.40
N LEU A 56 -32.01 -53.52 52.60
CA LEU A 56 -31.46 -53.49 51.25
C LEU A 56 -30.22 -52.60 51.27
N ASN A 57 -29.11 -53.27 51.57
CA ASN A 57 -27.76 -52.77 51.50
C ASN A 57 -27.40 -52.57 50.02
N ILE A 58 -27.96 -51.53 49.39
CA ILE A 58 -27.55 -51.12 48.04
C ILE A 58 -26.20 -50.43 48.20
N LYS A 59 -25.16 -51.21 47.91
CA LYS A 59 -23.74 -50.86 47.81
C LYS A 59 -23.55 -49.40 47.35
N ARG A 60 -23.20 -48.52 48.29
CA ARG A 60 -22.73 -47.14 48.05
C ARG A 60 -21.34 -47.07 47.36
N LEU A 61 -20.88 -48.19 46.80
CA LEU A 61 -19.52 -48.43 46.31
C LEU A 61 -19.38 -48.33 44.79
N SER A 62 -20.46 -48.15 44.03
CA SER A 62 -20.39 -48.00 42.56
C SER A 62 -20.44 -46.56 42.06
N ILE A 63 -21.07 -45.64 42.80
CA ILE A 63 -21.24 -44.24 42.34
C ILE A 63 -19.94 -43.44 42.44
N ASN A 64 -19.17 -43.60 43.53
CA ASN A 64 -17.89 -42.88 43.70
C ASN A 64 -16.84 -43.33 42.67
N LYS A 65 -16.86 -44.61 42.27
CA LYS A 65 -15.94 -45.15 41.25
C LYS A 65 -16.26 -44.62 39.85
N LEU A 66 -17.54 -44.50 39.50
CA LEU A 66 -17.97 -43.90 38.23
C LEU A 66 -17.66 -42.38 38.18
N ILE A 67 -17.75 -41.68 39.31
CA ILE A 67 -17.37 -40.26 39.40
C ILE A 67 -15.84 -40.08 39.30
N GLU A 68 -15.04 -40.97 39.87
CA GLU A 68 -13.58 -40.96 39.72
C GLU A 68 -13.13 -41.28 38.29
N GLU A 69 -13.75 -42.26 37.63
CA GLU A 69 -13.48 -42.61 36.23
C GLU A 69 -13.89 -41.47 35.27
N GLN A 70 -15.02 -40.79 35.52
CA GLN A 70 -15.39 -39.58 34.77
C GLN A 70 -14.45 -38.39 35.03
N LYS A 71 -13.95 -38.21 36.27
CA LYS A 71 -12.95 -37.17 36.60
C LYS A 71 -11.60 -37.44 35.93
N GLN A 72 -11.17 -38.70 35.83
CA GLN A 72 -9.95 -39.04 35.08
C GLN A 72 -10.09 -38.80 33.57
N HIS A 73 -11.25 -39.14 32.98
CA HIS A 73 -11.50 -38.90 31.56
C HIS A 73 -11.54 -37.41 31.21
N THR A 74 -12.15 -36.58 32.06
CA THR A 74 -12.22 -35.12 31.87
C THR A 74 -10.86 -34.43 32.05
N ASN A 75 -10.02 -34.90 32.99
CA ASN A 75 -8.66 -34.36 33.16
C ASN A 75 -7.72 -34.73 32.01
N ASN A 76 -7.82 -35.96 31.47
CA ASN A 76 -7.05 -36.33 30.28
C ASN A 76 -7.50 -35.55 29.04
N SER A 77 -8.81 -35.40 28.82
CA SER A 77 -9.34 -34.59 27.71
C SER A 77 -8.87 -33.12 27.76
N LYS A 78 -8.92 -32.48 28.93
CA LYS A 78 -8.38 -31.11 29.12
C LYS A 78 -6.89 -31.02 28.81
N ARG A 79 -6.09 -32.03 29.20
CA ARG A 79 -4.64 -32.06 28.94
C ARG A 79 -4.32 -32.18 27.44
N TRP A 80 -5.14 -32.90 26.67
CA TRP A 80 -5.02 -32.99 25.21
C TRP A 80 -5.42 -31.67 24.51
N ILE A 81 -6.50 -31.04 24.96
CA ILE A 81 -6.94 -29.73 24.44
C ILE A 81 -5.86 -28.66 24.69
N CYS A 82 -5.26 -28.61 25.88
CA CYS A 82 -4.16 -27.67 26.15
C CYS A 82 -2.92 -27.93 25.26
N LYS A 83 -2.60 -29.19 24.95
CA LYS A 83 -1.50 -29.53 24.02
C LYS A 83 -1.81 -29.08 22.59
N LEU A 84 -3.05 -29.26 22.12
CA LEU A 84 -3.46 -28.76 20.80
C LEU A 84 -3.41 -27.23 20.74
N LEU A 85 -3.92 -26.56 21.79
CA LEU A 85 -3.95 -25.11 21.86
C LEU A 85 -2.53 -24.52 21.88
N THR A 86 -1.60 -25.15 22.62
CA THR A 86 -0.19 -24.73 22.63
C THR A 86 0.50 -24.96 21.28
N CYS A 87 0.23 -26.07 20.57
CA CYS A 87 0.72 -26.26 19.21
C CYS A 87 0.21 -25.19 18.25
N VAL A 88 -1.07 -24.83 18.32
CA VAL A 88 -1.66 -23.76 17.49
C VAL A 88 -1.00 -22.41 17.79
N ILE A 89 -0.77 -22.08 19.07
CA ILE A 89 -0.08 -20.85 19.47
C ILE A 89 1.35 -20.82 18.94
N VAL A 90 2.10 -21.92 19.05
CA VAL A 90 3.49 -22.00 18.55
C VAL A 90 3.54 -21.84 17.03
N LEU A 91 2.62 -22.47 16.29
CA LEU A 91 2.52 -22.31 14.84
C LEU A 91 2.18 -20.86 14.48
N TYR A 92 1.23 -20.23 15.18
CA TYR A 92 0.85 -18.84 14.96
C TYR A 92 2.02 -17.88 15.23
N LEU A 93 2.74 -18.06 16.34
CA LEU A 93 3.94 -17.28 16.66
C LEU A 93 5.06 -17.51 15.64
N SER A 94 5.21 -18.72 15.09
CA SER A 94 6.18 -19.00 14.03
C SER A 94 5.84 -18.26 12.73
N VAL A 95 4.57 -18.20 12.35
CA VAL A 95 4.12 -17.43 11.17
C VAL A 95 4.37 -15.94 11.37
N ILE A 96 4.02 -15.42 12.55
CA ILE A 96 4.29 -14.02 12.91
C ILE A 96 5.79 -13.72 12.88
N PHE A 97 6.62 -14.57 13.50
CA PHE A 97 8.07 -14.39 13.52
C PHE A 97 8.64 -14.40 12.10
N HIS A 98 8.13 -15.28 11.23
CA HIS A 98 8.53 -15.31 9.83
C HIS A 98 8.18 -13.99 9.12
N GLN A 99 6.99 -13.44 9.33
CA GLN A 99 6.62 -12.13 8.77
C GLN A 99 7.52 -11.00 9.29
N PHE A 100 7.86 -11.00 10.59
CA PHE A 100 8.80 -10.03 11.14
C PHE A 100 10.21 -10.16 10.54
N THR A 101 10.69 -11.37 10.22
CA THR A 101 12.00 -11.54 9.58
C THR A 101 12.05 -11.05 8.14
N GLN A 102 10.90 -10.99 7.45
CA GLN A 102 10.80 -10.44 6.09
C GLN A 102 10.66 -8.91 6.10
N PHE A 103 10.28 -8.32 7.24
CA PHE A 103 10.15 -6.89 7.39
C PHE A 103 11.53 -6.22 7.41
N LYS A 104 11.86 -5.48 6.35
CA LYS A 104 13.12 -4.77 6.20
C LYS A 104 12.84 -3.29 6.03
N CYS A 105 13.50 -2.45 6.83
CA CYS A 105 13.53 -1.00 6.65
C CYS A 105 14.81 -0.61 5.90
N ASN A 106 14.71 0.37 5.01
CA ASN A 106 15.89 1.05 4.50
C ASN A 106 16.01 2.45 5.11
N GLU A 107 17.02 2.66 5.94
CA GLU A 107 17.26 3.95 6.59
C GLU A 107 18.36 4.77 5.90
N ASN A 108 19.20 4.13 5.08
CA ASN A 108 20.38 4.75 4.47
C ASN A 108 20.36 4.57 2.96
N LEU A 109 19.90 5.60 2.27
CA LEU A 109 20.01 5.68 0.81
C LEU A 109 21.44 6.00 0.40
N ASN A 110 22.00 5.18 -0.49
CA ASN A 110 23.31 5.48 -1.09
C ASN A 110 23.14 6.55 -2.18
N PHE A 111 23.20 7.82 -1.76
CA PHE A 111 22.99 8.96 -2.66
C PHE A 111 24.01 9.03 -3.80
N ASN A 112 25.25 8.58 -3.59
CA ASN A 112 26.26 8.52 -4.65
C ASN A 112 25.84 7.53 -5.75
N LEU A 113 25.41 6.32 -5.37
CA LEU A 113 24.93 5.33 -6.33
C LEU A 113 23.69 5.83 -7.09
N ILE A 114 22.75 6.46 -6.39
CA ILE A 114 21.54 7.04 -7.01
C ILE A 114 21.96 8.14 -7.99
N LYS A 115 22.85 9.04 -7.59
CA LYS A 115 23.35 10.12 -8.43
C LYS A 115 24.01 9.60 -9.70
N ASP A 116 24.94 8.64 -9.57
CA ASP A 116 25.64 8.06 -10.71
C ASP A 116 24.68 7.34 -11.66
N THR A 117 23.70 6.62 -11.11
CA THR A 117 22.65 5.95 -11.90
C THR A 117 21.77 6.95 -12.64
N LEU A 118 21.35 8.03 -11.99
CA LEU A 118 20.55 9.08 -12.61
C LEU A 118 21.35 9.84 -13.67
N GLN A 119 22.59 10.23 -13.39
CA GLN A 119 23.41 10.98 -14.33
C GLN A 119 23.77 10.15 -15.58
N SER A 120 23.93 8.84 -15.45
CA SER A 120 24.24 7.95 -16.57
C SER A 120 23.04 7.60 -17.44
N LYS A 121 21.83 7.52 -16.87
CA LYS A 121 20.62 7.08 -17.59
C LYS A 121 19.64 8.21 -17.95
N LEU A 122 19.73 9.37 -17.30
CA LEU A 122 18.75 10.46 -17.44
C LEU A 122 19.30 11.61 -18.30
N TYR A 123 19.01 11.57 -19.60
CA TYR A 123 19.55 12.53 -20.57
C TYR A 123 18.91 13.92 -20.47
N GLY A 124 19.73 14.97 -20.51
CA GLY A 124 19.27 16.37 -20.57
C GLY A 124 18.73 16.94 -19.26
N GLN A 125 18.86 16.25 -18.13
CA GLN A 125 18.25 16.62 -16.84
C GLN A 125 19.25 16.84 -15.70
N THR A 126 20.50 17.21 -16.01
CA THR A 126 21.58 17.32 -15.01
C THR A 126 21.23 18.25 -13.84
N ALA A 127 20.65 19.42 -14.13
CA ALA A 127 20.24 20.37 -13.09
C ALA A 127 19.11 19.83 -12.19
N ALA A 128 18.18 19.07 -12.76
CA ALA A 128 17.09 18.43 -12.03
C ALA A 128 17.63 17.33 -11.12
N VAL A 129 18.56 16.51 -11.63
CA VAL A 129 19.24 15.46 -10.86
C VAL A 129 20.03 16.05 -9.70
N ASP A 130 20.84 17.07 -9.92
CA ASP A 130 21.62 17.69 -8.84
C ASP A 130 20.72 18.31 -7.76
N SER A 131 19.60 18.91 -8.15
CA SER A 131 18.62 19.47 -7.21
C SER A 131 17.91 18.37 -6.42
N LEU A 132 17.61 17.24 -7.07
CA LEU A 132 16.97 16.09 -6.45
C LEU A 132 17.88 15.43 -5.42
N ILE A 133 19.15 15.22 -5.76
CA ILE A 133 20.14 14.65 -4.82
C ILE A 133 20.29 15.57 -3.61
N LYS A 134 20.45 16.88 -3.81
CA LYS A 134 20.51 17.85 -2.69
C LYS A 134 19.28 17.80 -1.79
N ALA A 135 18.07 17.68 -2.38
CA ALA A 135 16.84 17.57 -1.62
C ALA A 135 16.76 16.26 -0.81
N LEU A 136 17.18 15.14 -1.42
CA LEU A 136 17.24 13.83 -0.78
C LEU A 136 18.27 13.77 0.36
N GLU A 137 19.40 14.45 0.23
CA GLU A 137 20.47 14.51 1.23
C GLU A 137 20.16 15.42 2.44
N ALA A 138 19.25 16.40 2.30
CA ALA A 138 18.97 17.37 3.36
C ALA A 138 18.56 16.70 4.68
N GLU A 139 19.22 16.94 5.80
CA GLU A 139 18.87 16.26 7.05
C GLU A 139 17.69 16.91 7.78
N VAL A 140 16.46 16.64 7.32
CA VAL A 140 15.22 17.17 7.93
C VAL A 140 14.17 16.09 8.15
N THR A 141 13.26 16.33 9.09
CA THR A 141 12.22 15.37 9.50
C THR A 141 11.14 15.17 8.44
N GLY A 142 10.79 16.22 7.70
CA GLY A 142 9.78 16.16 6.65
C GLY A 142 10.24 16.85 5.39
N LYS A 143 10.10 16.17 4.25
CA LYS A 143 10.42 16.68 2.92
C LYS A 143 9.31 16.42 1.94
N LEU A 144 8.97 17.44 1.16
CA LEU A 144 8.09 17.35 0.02
C LEU A 144 8.88 17.71 -1.23
N ILE A 145 9.23 16.70 -2.02
CA ILE A 145 9.95 16.87 -3.27
C ILE A 145 8.93 16.78 -4.40
N ILE A 146 8.88 17.81 -5.24
CA ILE A 146 7.88 17.96 -6.29
C ILE A 146 8.62 18.00 -7.61
N LEU A 147 8.54 16.91 -8.36
CA LEU A 147 9.07 16.83 -9.72
C LEU A 147 7.97 17.26 -10.68
N TYR A 148 8.23 18.28 -11.48
CA TYR A 148 7.26 18.75 -12.46
C TYR A 148 7.93 19.00 -13.80
N GLY A 149 7.21 18.77 -14.89
CA GLY A 149 7.69 18.96 -16.25
C GLY A 149 6.72 18.36 -17.25
N GLY A 150 7.07 18.41 -18.53
CA GLY A 150 6.21 17.87 -19.57
C GLY A 150 6.20 16.33 -19.66
N THR A 151 5.37 15.79 -20.55
CA THR A 151 5.32 14.34 -20.79
C THR A 151 6.65 13.82 -21.34
N GLY A 152 7.08 12.64 -20.85
CA GLY A 152 8.22 11.91 -21.44
C GLY A 152 9.62 12.49 -21.18
N VAL A 153 9.74 13.48 -20.29
CA VAL A 153 11.03 14.08 -19.90
C VAL A 153 11.83 13.26 -18.86
N GLY A 154 11.27 12.16 -18.35
CA GLY A 154 11.97 11.24 -17.44
C GLY A 154 11.59 11.32 -15.96
N LYS A 155 10.49 11.97 -15.56
CA LYS A 155 10.04 12.04 -14.15
C LYS A 155 9.76 10.65 -13.55
N THR A 156 8.82 9.91 -14.14
CA THR A 156 8.48 8.53 -13.73
C THR A 156 9.68 7.61 -13.85
N TYR A 157 10.50 7.80 -14.88
CA TYR A 157 11.73 7.03 -15.04
C TYR A 157 12.74 7.31 -13.90
N THR A 158 12.88 8.56 -13.48
CA THR A 158 13.70 8.94 -12.31
C THR A 158 13.20 8.25 -11.04
N ALA A 159 11.89 8.27 -10.79
CA ALA A 159 11.32 7.53 -9.66
C ALA A 159 11.62 6.03 -9.76
N SER A 160 11.47 5.43 -10.94
CA SER A 160 11.77 4.01 -11.13
C SER A 160 13.24 3.67 -10.86
N LEU A 161 14.19 4.54 -11.24
CA LEU A 161 15.61 4.35 -10.98
C LEU A 161 15.96 4.49 -9.50
N ILE A 162 15.29 5.41 -8.79
CA ILE A 162 15.43 5.53 -7.33
C ILE A 162 14.87 4.27 -6.67
N LEU A 163 13.73 3.77 -7.16
CA LEU A 163 13.00 2.65 -6.56
C LEU A 163 13.57 1.27 -6.90
N GLU A 164 14.41 1.14 -7.93
CA GLU A 164 14.90 -0.15 -8.48
C GLU A 164 15.46 -1.10 -7.41
N ASN A 165 16.12 -0.56 -6.38
CA ASN A 165 16.67 -1.33 -5.25
C ASN A 165 15.96 -1.05 -3.92
N LEU A 166 14.82 -0.34 -3.94
CA LEU A 166 14.13 0.13 -2.74
C LEU A 166 12.75 -0.50 -2.53
N LEU A 167 12.14 -1.07 -3.57
CA LEU A 167 10.77 -1.62 -3.49
C LEU A 167 10.62 -2.83 -2.56
N GLU A 168 11.71 -3.51 -2.23
CA GLU A 168 11.69 -4.64 -1.30
C GLU A 168 11.56 -4.20 0.17
N TYR A 169 11.73 -2.90 0.46
CA TYR A 169 11.67 -2.38 1.82
C TYR A 169 10.27 -1.92 2.21
N SER A 170 9.90 -2.22 3.44
CA SER A 170 8.55 -1.99 3.95
C SER A 170 8.24 -0.53 4.31
N ASN A 171 9.22 0.38 4.18
CA ASN A 171 9.06 1.82 4.36
C ASN A 171 9.08 2.63 3.05
N VAL A 172 8.99 1.95 1.91
CA VAL A 172 8.99 2.57 0.59
C VAL A 172 7.66 2.27 -0.08
N TYR A 173 6.96 3.33 -0.49
CA TYR A 173 5.62 3.24 -1.03
C TYR A 173 5.54 3.94 -2.37
N HIS A 174 4.87 3.29 -3.33
CA HIS A 174 4.64 3.85 -4.64
C HIS A 174 3.14 3.80 -4.95
N TYR A 175 2.56 4.98 -5.16
CA TYR A 175 1.14 5.17 -5.41
C TYR A 175 0.90 5.90 -6.73
N THR A 176 -0.28 5.69 -7.28
CA THR A 176 -0.85 6.50 -8.37
C THR A 176 -2.21 7.05 -7.93
N MET A 177 -2.74 8.06 -8.62
CA MET A 177 -4.12 8.49 -8.35
C MET A 177 -5.15 7.48 -8.89
N PRO A 178 -6.26 7.22 -8.17
CA PRO A 178 -6.67 7.81 -6.88
C PRO A 178 -6.19 7.02 -5.65
N SER A 179 -5.43 5.93 -5.83
CA SER A 179 -5.02 5.02 -4.75
C SER A 179 -4.28 5.71 -3.60
N PHE A 180 -3.53 6.78 -3.88
CA PHE A 180 -2.84 7.56 -2.86
C PHE A 180 -3.79 8.12 -1.79
N LEU A 181 -5.03 8.44 -2.13
CA LEU A 181 -6.00 8.99 -1.18
C LEU A 181 -6.48 7.94 -0.15
N GLN A 182 -6.15 6.67 -0.36
CA GLN A 182 -6.50 5.57 0.53
C GLN A 182 -5.26 5.17 1.34
N THR A 183 -5.25 5.54 2.62
CA THR A 183 -4.17 5.13 3.53
C THR A 183 -4.17 3.61 3.70
N SER A 184 -3.12 2.92 3.25
CA SER A 184 -3.01 1.48 3.43
C SER A 184 -2.58 1.11 4.85
N PHE A 185 -3.03 -0.06 5.33
CA PHE A 185 -2.57 -0.61 6.61
C PHE A 185 -1.04 -0.80 6.62
N ASP A 186 -0.48 -1.20 5.49
CA ASP A 186 0.97 -1.38 5.30
C ASP A 186 1.76 -0.08 5.50
N PHE A 187 1.17 1.06 5.11
CA PHE A 187 1.76 2.37 5.36
C PHE A 187 1.80 2.69 6.85
N MET A 188 0.69 2.48 7.57
CA MET A 188 0.63 2.67 9.02
C MET A 188 1.59 1.73 9.76
N PHE A 189 1.70 0.49 9.30
CA PHE A 189 2.62 -0.49 9.86
C PHE A 189 4.06 -0.04 9.65
N GLY A 190 4.48 0.26 8.41
CA GLY A 190 5.86 0.67 8.15
C GLY A 190 6.27 1.96 8.84
N LEU A 191 5.36 2.95 8.93
CA LEU A 191 5.60 4.18 9.70
C LEU A 191 5.79 3.91 11.20
N SER A 192 5.18 2.85 11.75
CA SER A 192 5.34 2.49 13.16
C SER A 192 6.71 1.85 13.45
N PHE A 193 7.20 1.00 12.54
CA PHE A 193 8.40 0.20 12.78
C PHE A 193 9.70 0.79 12.23
N CYS A 194 9.66 1.52 11.12
CA CYS A 194 10.85 2.13 10.51
C CYS A 194 11.09 3.56 11.03
N GLU A 195 12.31 4.07 10.95
CA GLU A 195 12.66 5.44 11.37
C GLU A 195 12.34 6.47 10.29
N SER A 196 12.39 6.05 9.03
CA SER A 196 12.08 6.88 7.86
C SER A 196 11.05 6.22 6.94
N SER A 197 10.36 7.01 6.12
CA SER A 197 9.45 6.53 5.07
C SER A 197 9.60 7.35 3.79
N LEU A 198 9.61 6.67 2.65
CA LEU A 198 9.63 7.26 1.30
C LEU A 198 8.29 6.97 0.62
N VAL A 199 7.56 8.03 0.29
CA VAL A 199 6.25 7.94 -0.38
C VAL A 199 6.37 8.59 -1.75
N VAL A 200 6.25 7.80 -2.81
CA VAL A 200 6.25 8.27 -4.19
C VAL A 200 4.82 8.26 -4.73
N VAL A 201 4.38 9.39 -5.27
CA VAL A 201 3.06 9.54 -5.90
C VAL A 201 3.27 9.93 -7.35
N ASP A 202 3.00 9.00 -8.25
CA ASP A 202 3.20 9.14 -9.69
C ASP A 202 1.91 9.54 -10.42
N ASP A 203 2.09 10.04 -11.64
CA ASP A 203 1.03 10.41 -12.59
C ASP A 203 0.04 11.46 -12.07
N LEU A 204 0.55 12.48 -11.36
CA LEU A 204 -0.28 13.58 -10.87
C LEU A 204 -0.56 14.61 -11.97
N ASN A 205 -1.81 14.99 -12.11
CA ASN A 205 -2.27 16.01 -13.03
C ASN A 205 -2.60 17.32 -12.31
N ARG A 206 -2.85 18.39 -13.08
CA ARG A 206 -3.17 19.72 -12.53
C ARG A 206 -4.39 19.72 -11.62
N GLN A 207 -5.37 18.85 -11.89
CA GLN A 207 -6.61 18.75 -11.12
C GLN A 207 -6.38 18.11 -9.75
N ASP A 208 -5.35 17.29 -9.60
CA ASP A 208 -5.09 16.56 -8.36
C ASP A 208 -4.54 17.47 -7.25
N ILE A 209 -4.00 18.65 -7.60
CA ILE A 209 -3.45 19.64 -6.66
C ILE A 209 -4.40 19.90 -5.48
N LEU A 210 -5.70 20.04 -5.76
CA LEU A 210 -6.70 20.36 -4.75
C LEU A 210 -6.99 19.18 -3.81
N ASN A 211 -6.79 17.95 -4.27
CA ASN A 211 -7.19 16.74 -3.55
C ASN A 211 -6.06 16.21 -2.66
N ILE A 212 -4.80 16.50 -2.99
CA ILE A 212 -3.65 15.94 -2.26
C ILE A 212 -3.32 16.63 -0.94
N GLU A 213 -3.65 17.91 -0.78
CA GLU A 213 -3.18 18.75 0.34
C GLU A 213 -3.55 18.11 1.69
N ASN A 214 -4.84 17.82 1.89
CA ASN A 214 -5.35 17.24 3.13
C ASN A 214 -4.71 15.89 3.45
N HIS A 215 -4.48 15.07 2.43
CA HIS A 215 -3.85 13.77 2.62
C HIS A 215 -2.39 13.91 3.05
N ILE A 216 -1.63 14.80 2.40
CA ILE A 216 -0.24 15.09 2.77
C ILE A 216 -0.17 15.65 4.19
N ILE A 217 -1.04 16.60 4.56
CA ILE A 217 -1.10 17.13 5.93
C ILE A 217 -1.31 16.00 6.94
N THR A 218 -2.20 15.05 6.62
CA THR A 218 -2.48 13.89 7.47
C THR A 218 -1.26 12.99 7.63
N LEU A 219 -0.56 12.67 6.53
CA LEU A 219 0.65 11.86 6.55
C LEU A 219 1.77 12.53 7.36
N VAL A 220 1.98 13.83 7.15
CA VAL A 220 2.98 14.64 7.86
C VAL A 220 2.69 14.66 9.36
N LYS A 221 1.45 15.00 9.74
CA LYS A 221 1.04 15.04 11.14
C LYS A 221 1.27 13.67 11.81
N LYS A 222 0.95 12.58 11.11
CA LYS A 222 1.16 11.22 11.63
C LYS A 222 2.64 10.89 11.83
N SER A 223 3.49 11.29 10.89
CA SER A 223 4.94 11.15 11.00
C SER A 223 5.50 11.94 12.19
N GLU A 224 5.01 13.16 12.42
CA GLU A 224 5.40 14.02 13.55
C GLU A 224 4.98 13.42 14.89
N GLU A 225 3.73 12.94 15.02
CA GLU A 225 3.22 12.25 16.21
C GLU A 225 4.09 11.04 16.59
N LEU A 226 4.62 10.33 15.58
CA LEU A 226 5.48 9.15 15.77
C LEU A 226 6.98 9.49 15.80
N SER A 227 7.35 10.76 15.69
CA SER A 227 8.75 11.23 15.60
C SER A 227 9.56 10.54 14.49
N LYS A 228 8.92 10.32 13.33
CA LYS A 228 9.52 9.65 12.17
C LYS A 228 9.90 10.65 11.08
N LYS A 229 10.86 10.25 10.23
CA LYS A 229 11.23 11.02 9.05
C LYS A 229 10.35 10.63 7.86
N ILE A 230 9.84 11.60 7.12
CA ILE A 230 9.02 11.35 5.92
C ILE A 230 9.55 12.13 4.72
N THR A 231 9.73 11.43 3.60
CA THR A 231 10.02 12.02 2.29
C THR A 231 8.89 11.69 1.35
N ILE A 232 8.19 12.70 0.86
CA ILE A 232 7.11 12.57 -0.11
C ILE A 232 7.61 13.09 -1.45
N LEU A 233 7.60 12.25 -2.48
CA LEU A 233 7.98 12.57 -3.85
C LEU A 233 6.72 12.62 -4.73
N LEU A 234 6.36 13.81 -5.21
CA LEU A 234 5.20 14.02 -6.08
C LEU A 234 5.65 14.23 -7.51
N LEU A 235 5.10 13.47 -8.46
CA LEU A 235 5.45 13.58 -9.88
C LEU A 235 4.28 14.18 -10.66
N TYR A 236 4.41 15.47 -10.99
CA TYR A 236 3.38 16.21 -11.71
C TYR A 236 3.64 16.32 -13.21
N ASN A 237 2.61 16.04 -13.99
CA ASN A 237 2.51 16.50 -15.36
C ASN A 237 1.93 17.92 -15.40
N CYS A 238 2.72 18.87 -15.90
CA CYS A 238 2.30 20.26 -16.03
C CYS A 238 2.00 20.68 -17.46
N ASP A 239 1.88 19.74 -18.40
CA ASP A 239 1.51 20.05 -19.78
C ASP A 239 0.20 20.87 -19.85
N THR A 240 0.29 22.08 -20.40
CA THR A 240 -0.85 22.78 -21.00
C THR A 240 -0.63 22.89 -22.49
N MET A 241 -1.69 22.71 -23.26
CA MET A 241 -1.71 23.03 -24.68
C MET A 241 -1.76 24.55 -24.81
N ASP A 242 -0.72 25.15 -25.39
CA ASP A 242 -0.79 26.54 -25.86
C ASP A 242 -1.56 26.63 -27.19
N GLU A 243 -1.80 27.85 -27.68
CA GLU A 243 -2.49 28.11 -28.95
C GLU A 243 -1.77 27.51 -30.17
N HIS A 244 -0.50 27.13 -30.01
CA HIS A 244 0.33 26.49 -31.03
C HIS A 244 0.51 24.98 -30.79
N TYR A 245 -0.28 24.39 -29.88
CA TYR A 245 -0.21 22.99 -29.46
C TYR A 245 1.13 22.58 -28.85
N PHE A 246 1.99 23.52 -28.43
CA PHE A 246 3.15 23.17 -27.63
C PHE A 246 2.74 22.94 -26.19
N LYS A 247 3.22 21.83 -25.65
CA LYS A 247 3.09 21.51 -24.24
C LYS A 247 4.14 22.29 -23.46
N LYS A 248 3.69 23.26 -22.66
CA LYS A 248 4.56 23.97 -21.72
C LYS A 248 3.96 23.99 -20.34
N CYS A 249 4.84 23.96 -19.36
CA CYS A 249 4.49 24.21 -17.97
C CYS A 249 4.44 25.72 -17.75
N ASP A 250 3.24 26.17 -17.41
CA ASP A 250 2.98 27.58 -17.11
C ASP A 250 3.64 27.98 -15.78
N HIS A 251 4.11 29.22 -15.68
CA HIS A 251 4.60 29.79 -14.42
C HIS A 251 3.52 29.73 -13.33
N ASP A 252 2.25 29.88 -13.71
CA ASP A 252 1.11 29.81 -12.80
C ASP A 252 0.94 28.43 -12.15
N PHE A 253 1.46 27.37 -12.75
CA PHE A 253 1.36 26.02 -12.21
C PHE A 253 2.15 25.91 -10.89
N VAL A 254 3.40 26.37 -10.90
CA VAL A 254 4.27 26.32 -9.71
C VAL A 254 3.74 27.25 -8.62
N GLN A 255 3.24 28.43 -9.00
CA GLN A 255 2.63 29.35 -8.04
C GLN A 255 1.40 28.73 -7.36
N ARG A 256 0.50 28.11 -8.14
CA ARG A 256 -0.67 27.40 -7.59
C ARG A 256 -0.28 26.25 -6.66
N LEU A 257 0.68 25.42 -7.07
CA LEU A 257 1.20 24.36 -6.20
C LEU A 257 1.76 24.91 -4.89
N ASN A 258 2.54 25.99 -4.95
CA ASN A 258 3.14 26.60 -3.77
C ASN A 258 2.07 27.22 -2.86
N GLN A 259 1.02 27.81 -3.42
CA GLN A 259 -0.12 28.34 -2.66
C GLN A 259 -0.92 27.22 -1.99
N THR A 260 -1.33 26.19 -2.74
CA THR A 260 -2.10 25.06 -2.20
C THR A 260 -1.31 24.28 -1.15
N LEU A 261 -0.05 23.97 -1.44
CA LEU A 261 0.80 23.25 -0.48
C LEU A 261 1.40 24.17 0.57
N GLY A 262 1.10 25.48 0.57
CA GLY A 262 1.69 26.46 1.48
C GLY A 262 1.53 26.08 2.95
N ASN A 263 0.36 25.54 3.30
CA ASN A 263 0.00 25.14 4.66
C ASN A 263 0.69 23.87 5.16
N VAL A 264 1.31 23.09 4.27
CA VAL A 264 2.01 21.86 4.68
C VAL A 264 3.29 22.24 5.43
N GLY A 265 3.39 21.89 6.71
CA GLY A 265 4.46 22.30 7.63
C GLY A 265 5.86 21.69 7.39
N ILE A 266 6.18 21.24 6.19
CA ILE A 266 7.46 20.59 5.84
C ILE A 266 8.19 21.34 4.73
N ILE A 267 9.49 21.07 4.59
CA ILE A 267 10.34 21.70 3.57
C ILE A 267 9.93 21.21 2.18
N LYS A 268 9.82 22.14 1.23
CA LYS A 268 9.34 21.89 -0.13
C LYS A 268 10.45 22.15 -1.13
N TYR A 269 10.65 21.21 -2.04
CA TYR A 269 11.61 21.30 -3.13
C TYR A 269 10.87 21.19 -4.46
N PHE A 270 10.86 22.27 -5.24
CA PHE A 270 10.26 22.30 -6.57
C PHE A 270 11.37 22.07 -7.61
N ILE A 271 11.29 20.94 -8.33
CA ILE A 271 12.32 20.51 -9.27
C ILE A 271 11.70 20.39 -10.66
N LYS A 272 12.12 21.30 -11.54
CA LYS A 272 11.69 21.31 -12.93
C LYS A 272 12.49 20.30 -13.76
N PHE A 273 11.77 19.52 -14.56
CA PHE A 273 12.32 18.72 -15.65
C PHE A 273 12.13 19.48 -16.96
N GLU A 274 13.22 19.68 -17.68
CA GLU A 274 13.23 20.45 -18.91
C GLU A 274 12.74 19.64 -20.11
N SER A 275 12.26 20.33 -21.14
CA SER A 275 11.88 19.70 -22.40
C SER A 275 13.12 19.09 -23.09
N LEU A 276 12.91 17.98 -23.78
CA LEU A 276 13.99 17.27 -24.48
C LEU A 276 14.18 17.80 -25.90
N SER A 277 15.41 17.68 -26.42
CA SER A 277 15.78 18.01 -27.80
C SER A 277 15.88 16.73 -28.63
N GLU A 278 15.96 16.86 -29.96
CA GLU A 278 16.20 15.72 -30.85
C GLU A 278 17.49 14.96 -30.53
N GLU A 279 18.51 15.64 -30.00
CA GLU A 279 19.76 15.01 -29.56
C GLU A 279 19.51 14.06 -28.38
N HIS A 280 18.68 14.48 -27.41
CA HIS A 280 18.28 13.61 -26.30
C HIS A 280 17.46 12.41 -26.78
N LEU A 281 16.58 12.61 -27.77
CA LEU A 281 15.84 11.49 -28.38
C LEU A 281 16.77 10.45 -29.00
N ARG A 282 17.84 10.88 -29.69
CA ARG A 282 18.84 9.94 -30.24
C ARG A 282 19.51 9.11 -29.14
N LEU A 283 19.82 9.72 -27.99
CA LEU A 283 20.35 9.01 -26.83
C LEU A 283 19.35 8.00 -26.25
N CYS A 284 18.06 8.39 -26.16
CA CYS A 284 16.99 7.48 -25.75
C CYS A 284 16.87 6.28 -26.70
N ILE A 285 16.88 6.50 -28.02
CA ILE A 285 16.85 5.42 -29.03
C ILE A 285 18.06 4.50 -28.86
N ALA A 286 19.26 5.07 -28.70
CA ALA A 286 20.48 4.29 -28.51
C ALA A 286 20.41 3.40 -27.25
N ASN A 287 19.84 3.94 -26.16
CA ASN A 287 19.66 3.20 -24.92
C ASN A 287 18.66 2.03 -25.07
N GLU A 288 17.53 2.26 -25.73
CA GLU A 288 16.51 1.23 -26.00
C GLU A 288 17.05 0.08 -26.87
N LEU A 289 17.98 0.38 -27.76
CA LEU A 289 18.58 -0.61 -28.65
C LEU A 289 19.63 -1.49 -27.97
N SER A 290 20.13 -1.09 -26.80
CA SER A 290 21.20 -1.75 -26.06
C SER A 290 22.43 -2.05 -26.96
N ASN A 291 22.50 -3.26 -27.53
CA ASN A 291 23.60 -3.74 -28.36
C ASN A 291 23.32 -3.71 -29.88
N ARG A 292 22.09 -3.44 -30.30
CA ARG A 292 21.73 -3.38 -31.73
C ARG A 292 22.14 -2.01 -32.27
N LYS A 293 22.91 -1.99 -33.35
CA LYS A 293 23.23 -0.73 -34.05
C LYS A 293 22.21 -0.53 -35.16
N LEU A 294 21.55 0.62 -35.14
CA LEU A 294 20.75 1.08 -36.28
C LEU A 294 21.63 1.86 -37.25
N SER A 295 21.21 1.85 -38.51
CA SER A 295 21.75 2.77 -39.48
C SER A 295 21.35 4.21 -39.12
N GLU A 296 22.20 5.19 -39.43
CA GLU A 296 21.86 6.62 -39.29
C GLU A 296 20.58 6.97 -40.05
N THR A 297 20.30 6.29 -41.17
CA THR A 297 19.07 6.48 -41.94
C THR A 297 17.83 6.05 -41.18
N ASP A 298 17.88 4.99 -40.37
CA ASP A 298 16.73 4.53 -39.59
C ASP A 298 16.52 5.39 -38.35
N ILE A 299 17.60 5.83 -37.70
CA ILE A 299 17.55 6.83 -36.63
C ILE A 299 16.90 8.11 -37.14
N PHE A 300 17.31 8.60 -38.32
CA PHE A 300 16.72 9.78 -38.93
C PHE A 300 15.22 9.61 -39.23
N LYS A 301 14.79 8.44 -39.73
CA LYS A 301 13.36 8.14 -39.94
C LYS A 301 12.58 8.17 -38.63
N ILE A 302 13.11 7.59 -37.55
CA ILE A 302 12.45 7.59 -36.24
C ILE A 302 12.31 9.03 -35.74
N VAL A 303 13.42 9.78 -35.70
CA VAL A 303 13.45 11.18 -35.21
C VAL A 303 12.49 12.06 -36.00
N LYS A 304 12.48 11.97 -37.34
CA LYS A 304 11.58 12.75 -38.20
C LYS A 304 10.10 12.50 -37.91
N ASN A 305 9.73 11.30 -37.48
CA ASN A 305 8.36 10.94 -37.17
C ASN A 305 8.00 11.21 -35.70
N PHE A 306 8.91 11.71 -34.88
CA PHE A 306 8.74 11.87 -33.45
C PHE A 306 8.69 13.36 -33.07
N ASN A 307 7.67 13.78 -32.32
CA ASN A 307 7.62 15.13 -31.79
C ASN A 307 8.18 15.14 -30.37
N VAL A 308 9.50 15.36 -30.26
CA VAL A 308 10.19 15.36 -28.96
C VAL A 308 9.64 16.42 -28.00
N GLY A 309 9.18 17.56 -28.53
CA GLY A 309 8.58 18.61 -27.73
C GLY A 309 7.26 18.18 -27.06
N LEU A 310 6.54 17.21 -27.62
CA LEU A 310 5.25 16.74 -27.09
C LEU A 310 5.32 15.45 -26.29
N ASP A 311 6.17 14.53 -26.75
CA ASP A 311 6.22 13.15 -26.26
C ASP A 311 7.51 12.86 -25.48
N GLY A 312 8.52 13.73 -25.55
CA GLY A 312 9.83 13.51 -24.94
C GLY A 312 10.48 12.24 -25.48
N CYS A 313 10.81 11.28 -24.59
CA CYS A 313 11.24 9.93 -24.95
C CYS A 313 10.16 8.85 -24.71
N LYS A 314 8.91 9.24 -24.41
CA LYS A 314 7.83 8.29 -24.12
C LYS A 314 7.32 7.63 -25.41
N GLY A 315 7.30 6.30 -25.46
CA GLY A 315 6.74 5.56 -26.61
C GLY A 315 7.73 5.35 -27.77
N VAL A 316 9.00 5.72 -27.60
CA VAL A 316 10.08 5.47 -28.57
C VAL A 316 10.14 4.01 -28.98
N TYR A 317 10.16 3.09 -28.00
CA TYR A 317 10.16 1.65 -28.24
C TYR A 317 8.97 1.17 -29.10
N GLN A 318 7.75 1.62 -28.77
CA GLN A 318 6.54 1.25 -29.52
C GLN A 318 6.61 1.71 -30.98
N LYS A 319 7.16 2.90 -31.21
CA LYS A 319 7.28 3.50 -32.54
C LYS A 319 8.38 2.82 -33.36
N MET A 320 9.49 2.44 -32.73
CA MET A 320 10.53 1.64 -33.37
C MET A 320 9.99 0.28 -33.84
N LYS A 321 9.16 -0.37 -33.01
CA LYS A 321 8.47 -1.61 -33.38
C LYS A 321 7.51 -1.40 -34.55
N TYR A 322 6.72 -0.33 -34.54
CA TYR A 322 5.80 0.00 -35.62
C TYR A 322 6.51 0.25 -36.97
N LEU A 323 7.67 0.88 -36.94
CA LEU A 323 8.49 1.16 -38.13
C LEU A 323 9.29 -0.07 -38.60
N ASN A 324 9.10 -1.24 -37.99
CA ASN A 324 9.85 -2.48 -38.24
C ASN A 324 11.37 -2.30 -38.15
N VAL A 325 11.81 -1.45 -37.21
CA VAL A 325 13.23 -1.17 -36.97
C VAL A 325 13.83 -2.14 -35.94
N ILE A 326 12.99 -2.75 -35.09
CA ILE A 326 13.38 -3.72 -34.06
C ILE A 326 12.53 -4.98 -34.04
#